data_AF-A0A927P216-F1
#
_entry.id   AF-A0A927P216-F1
#
_cell.length_a   1.000
_cell.length_b   1.000
_cell.length_c   1.000
_cell.angle_alpha   90.00
_cell.angle_beta   90.00
_cell.angle_gamma   90.00
#
_symmetry.space_group_name_H-M   'P 1'
#
loop_
_entity.id
_entity.type
_entity.pdbx_description
1 polymer ?
#
loop_
_entity_poly.entity_id
_entity_poly.type
_entity_poly.pdbx_seq_one_letter_code
_entity_poly.pdbx_strand_id
1 'polypeptide(L)'
;MKNASLMKAGLCLMLLALLMCLPLTSYAITEQEWNEGCGSKTGQTIQLYDIVYDENGGVISTPTHTVPGGLYIRSGKVDSDSGWLELRYYQNGSICSGWMKMYNNDDLVSCSVMLSIDDGTCTFVNEALLKNPERLHEVINASAPAGVTYTWIPGTTNVHAEGKAEIVWDSASYPSNTTAPSGGSSSSGTGGKNSTAPTPAPVVFQYEGAAVEVIRLGVSTSTILLNEEETDVPTAEVTFNTTAEEDRRIAVIHAPRTGKCTLRAKASESGKMVKSCMAGHVVPVLEYGKEWCRILYNGAEGYVLTSCLKWYSAETQGIGVLSYNGEATGSTTINIRNAPDGESFKVAEWYTGTQVQVFGLDDGWYEIECDEIHGFVMDEFLTVEE
;
A
#
# COMPACT_ATOMS: atom_id res chain seq x y z
N MET A 1 -31.47 45.79 49.18
CA MET A 1 -30.64 46.07 47.97
C MET A 1 -29.17 45.62 48.09
N LYS A 2 -28.57 45.48 49.28
CA LYS A 2 -27.14 45.09 49.43
C LYS A 2 -26.81 43.60 49.15
N ASN A 3 -27.76 42.67 49.32
CA ASN A 3 -27.46 41.22 49.20
C ASN A 3 -27.44 40.70 47.75
N ALA A 4 -28.15 41.35 46.82
CA ALA A 4 -28.17 40.94 45.40
C ALA A 4 -26.86 41.30 44.67
N SER A 5 -26.15 42.32 45.14
CA SER A 5 -24.84 42.73 44.61
C SER A 5 -23.73 41.78 45.06
N LEU A 6 -23.75 41.31 46.31
CA LEU A 6 -22.78 40.33 46.82
C LEU A 6 -22.92 38.96 46.13
N MET A 7 -24.15 38.49 45.85
CA MET A 7 -24.36 37.23 45.14
C MET A 7 -23.87 37.28 43.69
N LYS A 8 -24.03 38.41 42.99
CA LYS A 8 -23.49 38.58 41.62
C LYS A 8 -21.97 38.65 41.61
N ALA A 9 -21.36 39.31 42.60
CA ALA A 9 -19.90 39.36 42.74
C ALA A 9 -19.31 37.97 43.06
N GLY A 10 -19.97 37.19 43.93
CA GLY A 10 -19.56 35.82 44.26
C GLY A 10 -19.71 34.84 43.09
N LEU A 11 -20.78 34.95 42.30
CA LEU A 11 -20.98 34.13 41.11
C LEU A 11 -19.98 34.48 40.00
N CYS A 12 -19.64 35.77 39.83
CA CYS A 12 -18.57 36.19 38.91
C CYS A 12 -17.19 35.69 39.35
N LEU A 13 -16.85 35.75 40.64
CA LEU A 13 -15.58 35.23 41.14
C LEU A 13 -15.48 33.71 40.98
N MET A 14 -16.57 32.97 41.22
CA MET A 14 -16.61 31.53 40.97
C MET A 14 -16.51 31.20 39.48
N LEU A 15 -17.14 31.95 38.57
CA LEU A 15 -16.98 31.75 37.13
C LEU A 15 -15.54 32.07 36.66
N LEU A 16 -14.91 33.12 37.20
CA LEU A 16 -13.51 33.46 36.90
C LEU A 16 -12.54 32.41 37.43
N ALA A 17 -12.77 31.88 38.64
CA ALA A 17 -11.98 30.78 39.19
C ALA A 17 -12.17 29.48 38.39
N LEU A 18 -13.40 29.20 37.92
CA LEU A 18 -13.68 28.05 37.06
C LEU A 18 -13.02 28.18 35.68
N LEU A 19 -12.98 29.40 35.10
CA LEU A 19 -12.26 29.69 33.86
C LEU A 19 -10.74 29.63 34.02
N MET A 20 -10.18 29.89 35.21
CA MET A 20 -8.75 29.74 35.51
C MET A 20 -8.35 28.31 35.91
N CYS A 21 -9.33 27.43 36.16
CA CYS A 21 -9.12 25.99 36.31
C CYS A 21 -9.36 25.21 35.00
N LEU A 22 -9.78 25.86 33.92
CA LEU A 22 -9.68 25.27 32.59
C LEU A 22 -8.18 25.20 32.25
N PRO A 23 -7.62 24.03 31.94
CA PRO A 23 -6.24 23.95 31.49
C PRO A 23 -6.11 24.78 30.21
N LEU A 24 -5.53 25.99 30.33
CA LEU A 24 -4.99 26.75 29.22
C LEU A 24 -3.68 26.09 28.78
N THR A 25 -3.73 24.82 28.42
CA THR A 25 -2.66 24.18 27.68
C THR A 25 -2.84 24.62 26.24
N SER A 26 -2.26 25.78 25.91
CA SER A 26 -1.75 26.00 24.56
C SER A 26 -0.72 24.89 24.32
N TYR A 27 -1.15 23.75 23.79
CA TYR A 27 -0.24 22.70 23.36
C TYR A 27 0.58 23.27 22.20
N ALA A 28 1.81 23.70 22.48
CA ALA A 28 2.76 23.96 21.43
C ALA A 28 2.95 22.63 20.68
N ILE A 29 2.75 22.64 19.36
CA ILE A 29 2.95 21.46 18.54
C ILE A 29 4.39 20.95 18.72
N THR A 30 4.53 19.66 18.96
CA THR A 30 5.85 19.00 19.05
C THR A 30 6.42 18.76 17.66
N GLU A 31 7.74 18.58 17.55
CA GLU A 31 8.38 18.20 16.28
C GLU A 31 7.80 16.88 15.74
N GLN A 32 7.51 15.94 16.63
CA GLN A 32 6.90 14.67 16.28
C GLN A 32 5.50 14.87 15.67
N GLU A 33 4.62 15.62 16.33
CA GLU A 33 3.29 15.95 15.80
C GLU A 33 3.34 16.76 14.50
N TRP A 34 4.38 17.59 14.34
CA TRP A 34 4.64 18.29 13.09
C TRP A 34 4.92 17.31 11.96
N ASN A 35 5.90 16.41 12.18
CA ASN A 35 6.36 15.41 11.22
C ASN A 35 5.21 14.47 10.81
N GLU A 36 4.44 13.96 11.77
CA GLU A 36 3.26 13.10 11.55
C GLU A 36 2.16 13.78 10.72
N GLY A 37 2.14 15.11 10.66
CA GLY A 37 1.20 15.88 9.84
C GLY A 37 1.84 16.61 8.65
N CYS A 38 3.01 16.18 8.16
CA CYS A 38 3.60 16.76 6.97
C CYS A 38 2.71 16.60 5.74
N GLY A 39 2.80 17.54 4.80
CA GLY A 39 2.21 17.39 3.47
C GLY A 39 3.24 16.92 2.44
N SER A 40 4.52 17.26 2.66
CA SER A 40 5.64 16.87 1.82
C SER A 40 6.94 16.95 2.65
N LYS A 41 8.06 16.55 2.07
CA LYS A 41 9.40 16.82 2.60
C LYS A 41 10.30 17.41 1.52
N THR A 42 11.35 18.12 1.91
CA THR A 42 12.35 18.60 0.95
C THR A 42 13.09 17.41 0.34
N GLY A 43 13.21 17.35 -0.99
CA GLY A 43 13.98 16.29 -1.66
C GLY A 43 15.50 16.49 -1.54
N GLN A 44 15.91 17.76 -1.42
CA GLN A 44 17.29 18.20 -1.38
C GLN A 44 17.44 19.43 -0.48
N THR A 45 18.66 19.97 -0.40
CA THR A 45 18.89 21.24 0.29
C THR A 45 18.21 22.38 -0.48
N ILE A 46 17.29 23.11 0.17
CA ILE A 46 16.53 24.20 -0.43
C ILE A 46 16.99 25.56 0.13
N GLN A 47 17.26 26.50 -0.76
CA GLN A 47 17.48 27.91 -0.40
C GLN A 47 16.12 28.59 -0.16
N LEU A 48 15.95 29.21 1.01
CA LEU A 48 14.78 30.02 1.33
C LEU A 48 15.04 31.50 1.12
N TYR A 49 13.95 32.24 0.95
CA TYR A 49 13.93 33.66 0.66
C TYR A 49 12.86 34.37 1.49
N ASP A 50 13.12 35.64 1.80
CA ASP A 50 12.08 36.61 2.13
C ASP A 50 11.65 37.31 0.85
N ILE A 51 10.33 37.40 0.62
CA ILE A 51 9.78 38.11 -0.54
C ILE A 51 9.05 39.38 -0.09
N VAL A 52 9.29 40.46 -0.83
CA VAL A 52 8.58 41.74 -0.69
C VAL A 52 8.07 42.14 -2.07
N TYR A 53 6.82 42.60 -2.13
CA TYR A 53 6.23 43.11 -3.36
C TYR A 53 6.46 44.61 -3.46
N ASP A 54 6.94 45.07 -4.61
CA ASP A 54 7.04 46.49 -4.92
C ASP A 54 5.66 47.09 -5.26
N GLU A 55 5.60 48.42 -5.39
CA GLU A 55 4.36 49.16 -5.67
C GLU A 55 3.72 48.79 -7.03
N ASN A 56 4.46 48.15 -7.93
CA ASN A 56 4.01 47.69 -9.24
C ASN A 56 3.72 46.18 -9.28
N GLY A 57 3.84 45.47 -8.15
CA GLY A 57 3.63 44.02 -8.05
C GLY A 57 4.85 43.17 -8.44
N GLY A 58 6.02 43.78 -8.64
CA GLY A 58 7.28 43.05 -8.83
C GLY A 58 7.76 42.39 -7.55
N VAL A 59 8.34 41.20 -7.66
CA VAL A 59 8.84 40.44 -6.50
C VAL A 59 10.32 40.74 -6.25
N ILE A 60 10.63 41.26 -5.06
CA ILE A 60 11.99 41.40 -4.54
C ILE A 60 12.24 40.21 -3.60
N SER A 61 13.15 39.32 -3.96
CA SER A 61 13.51 38.14 -3.17
C SER A 61 14.90 38.28 -2.57
N THR A 62 15.03 38.16 -1.25
CA THR A 62 16.32 38.17 -0.54
C THR A 62 16.61 36.78 0.03
N PRO A 63 17.73 36.12 -0.32
CA PRO A 63 18.10 34.84 0.27
C PRO A 63 18.24 34.97 1.79
N THR A 64 17.68 34.03 2.54
CA THR A 64 17.75 34.00 4.01
C THR A 64 18.75 32.93 4.46
N HIS A 65 18.34 31.67 4.46
CA HIS A 65 19.14 30.52 4.84
C HIS A 65 18.70 29.28 4.06
N THR A 66 19.43 28.18 4.21
CA THR A 66 19.10 26.91 3.59
C THR A 66 18.45 25.96 4.61
N VAL A 67 17.60 25.08 4.10
CA VAL A 67 17.07 23.93 4.82
C VAL A 67 17.58 22.63 4.18
N PRO A 68 17.88 21.58 4.97
CA PRO A 68 18.41 20.33 4.42
C PRO A 68 17.33 19.53 3.67
N GLY A 69 17.77 18.53 2.89
CA GLY A 69 16.88 17.49 2.37
C GLY A 69 16.33 16.58 3.47
N GLY A 70 15.15 16.00 3.24
CA GLY A 70 14.42 15.18 4.21
C GLY A 70 13.67 15.98 5.28
N LEU A 71 13.64 17.31 5.19
CA LEU A 71 12.92 18.16 6.16
C LEU A 71 11.42 18.09 5.89
N TYR A 72 10.63 17.70 6.89
CA TYR A 72 9.17 17.66 6.80
C TYR A 72 8.58 19.07 6.75
N ILE A 73 7.77 19.32 5.72
CA ILE A 73 7.18 20.64 5.47
C ILE A 73 5.67 20.58 5.34
N ARG A 74 5.07 21.76 5.48
CA ARG A 74 3.69 22.05 5.07
C ARG A 74 3.71 23.24 4.13
N SER A 75 3.11 23.06 2.96
CA SER A 75 2.93 24.16 2.02
C SER A 75 2.07 25.27 2.66
N GLY A 76 2.53 26.50 2.50
CA GLY A 76 1.84 27.72 2.90
C GLY A 76 1.17 28.36 1.70
N LYS A 77 1.37 29.66 1.55
CA LYS A 77 0.89 30.43 0.40
C LYS A 77 1.62 30.04 -0.89
N VAL A 78 0.89 30.12 -2.00
CA VAL A 78 1.41 29.95 -3.34
C VAL A 78 1.18 31.23 -4.12
N ASP A 79 2.24 31.77 -4.72
CA ASP A 79 2.18 32.81 -5.74
C ASP A 79 2.46 32.11 -7.07
N SER A 80 1.39 31.70 -7.75
CA SER A 80 1.47 30.99 -9.02
C SER A 80 2.02 31.85 -10.15
N ASP A 81 1.78 33.17 -10.09
CA ASP A 81 2.17 34.11 -11.15
C ASP A 81 3.69 34.31 -11.14
N SER A 82 4.27 34.28 -9.94
CA SER A 82 5.71 34.42 -9.74
C SER A 82 6.41 33.11 -9.40
N GLY A 83 5.71 31.96 -9.31
CA GLY A 83 6.30 30.66 -9.01
C GLY A 83 6.94 30.52 -7.62
N TRP A 84 6.43 31.25 -6.63
CA TRP A 84 6.92 31.19 -5.24
C TRP A 84 6.00 30.36 -4.36
N LEU A 85 6.60 29.52 -3.53
CA LEU A 85 5.92 28.68 -2.56
C LEU A 85 6.45 28.96 -1.16
N GLU A 86 5.56 29.30 -0.24
CA GLU A 86 5.91 29.40 1.18
C GLU A 86 6.04 27.99 1.75
N LEU A 87 7.23 27.66 2.26
CA LEU A 87 7.46 26.47 3.07
C LEU A 87 7.29 26.84 4.53
N ARG A 88 6.44 26.09 5.24
CA ARG A 88 6.43 26.08 6.70
C ARG A 88 7.13 24.82 7.16
N TYR A 89 7.96 24.92 8.19
CA TYR A 89 8.73 23.81 8.74
C TYR A 89 8.95 24.01 10.24
N TYR A 90 9.23 22.92 10.95
CA TYR A 90 9.51 22.97 12.38
C TYR A 90 11.01 23.03 12.60
N GLN A 91 11.46 23.96 13.44
CA GLN A 91 12.86 24.05 13.84
C GLN A 91 12.95 24.63 15.25
N ASN A 92 13.74 23.99 16.12
CA ASN A 92 14.05 24.47 17.47
C ASN A 92 12.82 24.87 18.30
N GLY A 93 11.74 24.07 18.25
CA GLY A 93 10.55 24.31 19.06
C GLY A 93 9.56 25.33 18.48
N SER A 94 9.79 25.82 17.26
CA SER A 94 8.95 26.83 16.62
C SER A 94 8.63 26.45 15.17
N ILE A 95 7.47 26.89 14.68
CA ILE A 95 7.16 26.83 13.26
C ILE A 95 7.82 28.05 12.60
N CYS A 96 8.73 27.77 11.69
CA CYS A 96 9.39 28.75 10.84
C CYS A 96 8.72 28.76 9.46
N SER A 97 8.92 29.84 8.71
CA SER A 97 8.54 29.89 7.30
C SER A 97 9.62 30.57 6.46
N GLY A 98 9.58 30.29 5.16
CA GLY A 98 10.40 30.95 4.16
C GLY A 98 9.92 30.57 2.78
N TRP A 99 10.21 31.41 1.79
CA TRP A 99 9.76 31.17 0.42
C TRP A 99 10.82 30.41 -0.35
N MET A 100 10.41 29.40 -1.10
CA MET A 100 11.23 28.78 -2.11
C MET A 100 10.69 29.15 -3.49
N LYS A 101 11.59 29.25 -4.45
CA LYS A 101 11.18 29.35 -5.85
C LYS A 101 11.00 27.94 -6.38
N MET A 102 9.82 27.65 -6.93
CA MET A 102 9.52 26.35 -7.54
C MET A 102 10.21 26.29 -8.90
N TYR A 103 11.42 25.72 -8.95
CA TYR A 103 12.16 25.54 -10.19
C TYR A 103 11.93 24.16 -10.79
N ASN A 104 11.92 23.13 -9.94
CA ASN A 104 11.86 21.72 -10.35
C ASN A 104 10.81 20.97 -9.54
N ASN A 105 10.27 19.90 -10.13
CA ASN A 105 9.30 19.04 -9.45
C ASN A 105 9.93 18.19 -8.33
N ASP A 106 11.26 18.09 -8.26
CA ASP A 106 12.00 17.24 -7.31
C ASP A 106 12.39 17.97 -6.01
N ASP A 107 12.16 19.29 -5.92
CA ASP A 107 12.50 20.08 -4.73
C ASP A 107 11.66 19.65 -3.50
N LEU A 108 10.43 19.18 -3.74
CA LEU A 108 9.53 18.64 -2.74
C LEU A 108 9.09 17.23 -3.15
N VAL A 109 9.24 16.28 -2.24
CA VAL A 109 8.85 14.88 -2.44
C VAL A 109 7.75 14.47 -1.46
N SER A 110 7.02 13.41 -1.80
CA SER A 110 6.00 12.84 -0.91
C SER A 110 6.62 12.49 0.45
N CYS A 111 5.86 12.74 1.52
CA CYS A 111 6.17 12.23 2.84
C CYS A 111 5.20 11.12 3.27
N SER A 112 4.49 10.51 2.30
CA SER A 112 3.65 9.34 2.51
C SER A 112 4.36 8.08 2.04
N VAL A 113 4.20 7.00 2.80
CA VAL A 113 4.63 5.64 2.46
C VAL A 113 3.39 4.76 2.27
N MET A 114 3.47 3.85 1.32
CA MET A 114 2.44 2.82 1.13
C MET A 114 2.67 1.70 2.14
N LEU A 115 1.62 1.33 2.87
CA LEU A 115 1.58 0.14 3.69
C LEU A 115 0.78 -0.93 2.98
N SER A 116 1.40 -2.10 2.80
CA SER A 116 0.77 -3.30 2.26
C SER A 116 0.02 -4.03 3.37
N ILE A 117 -1.23 -4.38 3.11
CA ILE A 117 -2.07 -5.16 4.01
C ILE A 117 -2.15 -6.58 3.44
N ASP A 118 -1.97 -7.58 4.31
CA ASP A 118 -1.97 -9.00 3.94
C ASP A 118 -3.25 -9.51 3.23
N ASP A 119 -4.37 -8.79 3.35
CA ASP A 119 -5.60 -9.06 2.61
C ASP A 119 -5.51 -8.71 1.10
N GLY A 120 -4.41 -8.06 0.70
CA GLY A 120 -4.09 -7.59 -0.65
C GLY A 120 -4.48 -6.13 -0.90
N THR A 121 -4.96 -5.41 0.12
CA THR A 121 -5.19 -3.97 0.05
C THR A 121 -3.95 -3.19 0.47
N CYS A 122 -3.97 -1.87 0.26
CA CYS A 122 -2.92 -1.00 0.76
C CYS A 122 -3.52 0.27 1.34
N THR A 123 -2.78 0.92 2.22
CA THR A 123 -3.11 2.24 2.74
C THR A 123 -1.89 3.15 2.69
N PHE A 124 -2.09 4.44 2.53
CA PHE A 124 -1.00 5.41 2.58
C PHE A 124 -0.99 6.09 3.94
N VAL A 125 0.16 6.10 4.58
CA VAL A 125 0.36 6.82 5.85
C VAL A 125 1.55 7.75 5.73
N ASN A 126 1.61 8.74 6.60
CA ASN A 126 2.81 9.55 6.75
C ASN A 126 3.99 8.69 7.21
N GLU A 127 5.13 8.77 6.52
CA GLU A 127 6.33 7.98 6.84
C GLU A 127 6.86 8.24 8.25
N ALA A 128 6.60 9.42 8.84
CA ALA A 128 6.99 9.73 10.21
C ALA A 128 6.27 8.84 11.23
N LEU A 129 5.08 8.32 10.89
CA LEU A 129 4.33 7.40 11.75
C LEU A 129 5.04 6.04 11.91
N LEU A 130 5.95 5.66 11.00
CA LEU A 130 6.77 4.45 11.16
C LEU A 130 7.68 4.51 12.40
N LYS A 131 7.90 5.70 12.95
CA LYS A 131 8.69 5.88 14.18
C LYS A 131 7.81 5.92 15.45
N ASN A 132 6.49 5.85 15.30
CA ASN A 132 5.53 5.92 16.39
C ASN A 132 4.45 4.82 16.26
N PRO A 133 4.72 3.60 16.75
CA PRO A 133 3.83 2.45 16.58
C PRO A 133 2.42 2.67 17.12
N GLU A 134 2.27 3.38 18.24
CA GLU A 134 0.96 3.65 18.86
C GLU A 134 0.09 4.54 17.96
N ARG A 135 0.66 5.65 17.47
CA ARG A 135 -0.05 6.54 16.53
C ARG A 135 -0.30 5.87 15.20
N LEU A 136 0.66 5.09 14.69
CA LEU A 136 0.48 4.38 13.44
C LEU A 136 -0.68 3.39 13.55
N HIS A 137 -0.74 2.62 14.65
CA HIS A 137 -1.85 1.71 14.93
C HIS A 137 -3.19 2.45 14.99
N GLU A 138 -3.26 3.61 15.65
CA GLU A 138 -4.47 4.44 15.67
C GLU A 138 -4.90 4.87 14.26
N VAL A 139 -3.96 5.36 13.44
CA VAL A 139 -4.22 5.89 12.09
C VAL A 139 -4.66 4.79 11.13
N ILE A 140 -3.99 3.63 11.12
CA ILE A 140 -4.37 2.53 10.22
C ILE A 140 -5.71 1.93 10.63
N ASN A 141 -6.00 1.80 11.93
CA ASN A 141 -7.28 1.26 12.41
C ASN A 141 -8.45 2.23 12.25
N ALA A 142 -8.22 3.54 12.26
CA ALA A 142 -9.26 4.52 11.92
C ALA A 142 -9.77 4.34 10.48
N SER A 143 -8.94 3.76 9.60
CA SER A 143 -9.26 3.47 8.20
C SER A 143 -9.67 2.01 7.97
N ALA A 144 -9.61 1.16 9.00
CA ALA A 144 -9.93 -0.25 8.88
C ALA A 144 -11.45 -0.47 8.74
N PRO A 145 -11.88 -1.45 7.92
CA PRO A 145 -13.28 -1.85 7.85
C PRO A 145 -13.82 -2.27 9.22
N ALA A 146 -15.14 -2.11 9.43
CA ALA A 146 -15.78 -2.54 10.65
C ALA A 146 -15.55 -4.04 10.91
N GLY A 147 -15.04 -4.36 12.11
CA GLY A 147 -14.72 -5.74 12.50
C GLY A 147 -13.34 -6.24 12.03
N VAL A 148 -12.51 -5.37 11.45
CA VAL A 148 -11.12 -5.64 11.09
C VAL A 148 -10.19 -4.80 11.96
N THR A 149 -9.09 -5.39 12.39
CA THR A 149 -8.01 -4.72 13.13
C THR A 149 -6.72 -4.87 12.34
N TYR A 150 -6.06 -3.74 12.11
CA TYR A 150 -4.78 -3.66 11.42
C TYR A 150 -3.64 -3.58 12.44
N THR A 151 -2.65 -4.46 12.29
CA THR A 151 -1.46 -4.51 13.13
C THR A 151 -0.23 -4.27 12.26
N TRP A 152 0.43 -3.13 12.45
CA TRP A 152 1.66 -2.81 11.73
C TRP A 152 2.83 -3.63 12.27
N ILE A 153 3.67 -4.13 11.37
CA ILE A 153 4.87 -4.88 11.70
C ILE A 153 6.03 -3.89 11.83
N PRO A 154 6.61 -3.71 13.04
CA PRO A 154 7.62 -2.68 13.28
C PRO A 154 8.83 -2.78 12.34
N GLY A 155 9.21 -1.64 11.75
CA GLY A 155 10.35 -1.56 10.84
C GLY A 155 10.06 -1.96 9.39
N THR A 156 8.82 -2.29 9.06
CA THR A 156 8.40 -2.69 7.71
C THR A 156 7.35 -1.73 7.14
N THR A 157 6.98 -1.93 5.87
CA THR A 157 5.79 -1.33 5.26
C THR A 157 4.60 -2.30 5.23
N ASN A 158 4.59 -3.32 6.11
CA ASN A 158 3.57 -4.37 6.13
C ASN A 158 2.62 -4.24 7.33
N VAL A 159 1.36 -4.60 7.11
CA VAL A 159 0.28 -4.56 8.08
C VAL A 159 -0.51 -5.87 8.00
N HIS A 160 -0.68 -6.53 9.14
CA HIS A 160 -1.53 -7.71 9.29
C HIS A 160 -2.98 -7.30 9.55
N ALA A 161 -3.94 -7.85 8.81
CA ALA A 161 -5.36 -7.66 9.06
C ALA A 161 -5.97 -8.87 9.77
N GLU A 162 -6.45 -8.65 10.99
CA GLU A 162 -7.17 -9.64 11.78
C GLU A 162 -8.67 -9.31 11.85
N GLY A 163 -9.52 -10.33 11.68
CA GLY A 163 -10.97 -10.20 11.83
C GLY A 163 -11.75 -10.43 10.54
N LYS A 164 -13.08 -10.37 10.63
CA LYS A 164 -13.98 -10.49 9.47
C LYS A 164 -14.55 -9.13 9.18
N ALA A 165 -14.21 -8.56 8.02
CA ALA A 165 -14.95 -7.44 7.48
C ALA A 165 -16.41 -7.88 7.30
N GLU A 166 -17.32 -7.35 8.12
CA GLU A 166 -18.74 -7.43 7.78
C GLU A 166 -18.95 -6.53 6.57
N ILE A 167 -19.21 -7.14 5.43
CA ILE A 167 -19.62 -6.40 4.25
C ILE A 167 -21.05 -5.90 4.50
N VAL A 168 -21.16 -4.74 5.15
CA VAL A 168 -22.43 -4.02 5.28
C VAL A 168 -22.70 -3.39 3.91
N TRP A 169 -23.45 -4.12 3.08
CA TRP A 169 -24.13 -3.52 1.94
C TRP A 169 -25.27 -2.65 2.49
N ASP A 170 -24.99 -1.39 2.82
CA ASP A 170 -26.08 -0.41 2.91
C ASP A 170 -26.55 -0.13 1.48
N SER A 171 -27.58 -0.85 1.06
CA SER A 171 -28.26 -0.65 -0.22
C SER A 171 -29.04 0.66 -0.32
N ALA A 172 -28.90 1.60 0.62
CA ALA A 172 -29.66 2.84 0.66
C ALA A 172 -28.83 4.11 0.54
N SER A 173 -28.09 4.29 -0.55
CA SER A 173 -27.86 5.63 -1.14
C SER A 173 -27.11 5.53 -2.46
N TYR A 174 -27.84 5.42 -3.57
CA TYR A 174 -27.78 6.30 -4.75
C TYR A 174 -28.84 5.82 -5.75
N PRO A 175 -29.51 6.74 -6.46
CA PRO A 175 -30.80 6.50 -7.08
C PRO A 175 -30.67 5.56 -8.28
N SER A 176 -31.33 4.41 -8.18
CA SER A 176 -31.58 3.52 -9.30
C SER A 176 -32.47 4.23 -10.33
N ASN A 177 -31.86 4.72 -11.41
CA ASN A 177 -32.62 4.99 -12.63
C ASN A 177 -32.41 3.81 -13.57
N THR A 178 -33.37 2.88 -13.56
CA THR A 178 -33.86 2.12 -14.72
C THR A 178 -34.67 0.92 -14.22
N THR A 179 -35.99 1.00 -14.33
CA THR A 179 -36.76 -0.07 -14.98
C THR A 179 -38.21 0.36 -15.24
N ALA A 180 -38.63 0.11 -16.47
CA ALA A 180 -40.01 -0.23 -16.82
C ALA A 180 -39.96 -1.61 -17.51
N PRO A 181 -41.08 -2.34 -17.64
CA PRO A 181 -42.07 -2.61 -16.62
C PRO A 181 -42.31 -4.13 -16.40
N SER A 182 -43.06 -4.37 -15.33
CA SER A 182 -43.72 -5.57 -14.81
C SER A 182 -44.18 -6.69 -15.76
N GLY A 183 -44.04 -7.93 -15.28
CA GLY A 183 -44.89 -9.09 -15.59
C GLY A 183 -44.62 -10.28 -14.66
N GLY A 184 -45.62 -10.71 -13.86
CA GLY A 184 -45.59 -11.88 -12.97
C GLY A 184 -45.51 -13.22 -13.73
N SER A 185 -45.41 -14.42 -13.11
CA SER A 185 -46.03 -14.92 -11.88
C SER A 185 -45.42 -16.29 -11.46
N SER A 186 -45.32 -16.52 -10.15
CA SER A 186 -45.58 -17.76 -9.36
C SER A 186 -45.09 -19.18 -9.76
N SER A 187 -44.26 -19.73 -8.84
CA SER A 187 -44.39 -21.02 -8.09
C SER A 187 -44.22 -22.36 -8.86
N SER A 188 -43.68 -23.46 -8.32
CA SER A 188 -43.55 -24.05 -6.98
C SER A 188 -42.49 -25.20 -7.01
N GLY A 189 -42.04 -25.68 -5.83
CA GLY A 189 -40.88 -26.57 -5.61
C GLY A 189 -40.91 -27.98 -6.28
N THR A 190 -39.86 -28.79 -6.19
CA THR A 190 -39.51 -29.56 -4.97
C THR A 190 -38.12 -30.22 -5.08
N GLY A 191 -37.31 -30.09 -4.02
CA GLY A 191 -36.38 -31.07 -3.41
C GLY A 191 -35.47 -31.99 -4.24
N GLY A 192 -34.15 -31.89 -4.00
CA GLY A 192 -33.20 -32.94 -4.39
C GLY A 192 -31.73 -32.71 -4.02
N LYS A 193 -31.37 -33.02 -2.76
CA LYS A 193 -30.01 -33.34 -2.25
C LYS A 193 -28.94 -32.24 -2.30
N ASN A 194 -28.84 -31.46 -1.22
CA ASN A 194 -27.57 -30.90 -0.77
C ASN A 194 -26.66 -32.06 -0.31
N SER A 195 -25.83 -32.59 -1.21
CA SER A 195 -24.58 -33.18 -0.77
C SER A 195 -23.68 -32.01 -0.38
N THR A 196 -23.54 -31.77 0.92
CA THR A 196 -22.46 -30.92 1.41
C THR A 196 -21.17 -31.61 0.96
N ALA A 197 -20.53 -31.07 -0.07
CA ALA A 197 -19.20 -31.51 -0.46
C ALA A 197 -18.31 -31.42 0.78
N PRO A 198 -17.44 -32.40 1.04
CA PRO A 198 -16.49 -32.31 2.14
C PRO A 198 -15.73 -30.99 1.99
N THR A 199 -15.72 -30.19 3.06
CA THR A 199 -14.87 -29.00 3.13
C THR A 199 -13.44 -29.46 2.86
N PRO A 200 -12.75 -28.93 1.83
CA PRO A 200 -11.38 -29.32 1.53
C PRO A 200 -10.52 -29.10 2.78
N ALA A 201 -9.58 -30.02 3.02
CA ALA A 201 -8.62 -29.87 4.10
C ALA A 201 -7.84 -28.55 3.90
N PRO A 202 -7.49 -27.83 4.98
CA PRO A 202 -6.73 -26.59 4.85
C PRO A 202 -5.40 -26.87 4.13
N VAL A 203 -4.96 -25.90 3.32
CA VAL A 203 -3.62 -25.94 2.74
C VAL A 203 -2.62 -25.71 3.88
N VAL A 204 -1.71 -26.66 4.07
CA VAL A 204 -0.66 -26.57 5.10
C VAL A 204 0.67 -26.57 4.39
N PHE A 205 1.41 -25.48 4.54
CA PHE A 205 2.79 -25.39 4.08
C PHE A 205 3.73 -26.07 5.07
N GLN A 206 4.78 -26.69 4.55
CA GLN A 206 5.78 -27.40 5.31
C GLN A 206 7.19 -27.06 4.83
N TYR A 207 8.10 -26.90 5.78
CA TYR A 207 9.53 -26.74 5.56
C TYR A 207 10.27 -27.69 6.50
N GLU A 208 11.21 -28.49 5.96
CA GLU A 208 11.92 -29.56 6.70
C GLU A 208 10.99 -30.51 7.50
N GLY A 209 9.76 -30.71 7.03
CA GLY A 209 8.76 -31.58 7.67
C GLY A 209 7.98 -30.94 8.82
N ALA A 210 8.26 -29.68 9.18
CA ALA A 210 7.47 -28.90 10.12
C ALA A 210 6.44 -28.04 9.38
N ALA A 211 5.25 -27.86 9.96
CA ALA A 211 4.27 -26.91 9.43
C ALA A 211 4.75 -25.47 9.65
N VAL A 212 4.66 -24.63 8.62
CA VAL A 212 5.12 -23.24 8.65
C VAL A 212 4.07 -22.31 8.06
N GLU A 213 4.12 -21.04 8.45
CA GLU A 213 3.38 -19.97 7.81
C GLU A 213 4.23 -19.37 6.68
N VAL A 214 3.65 -19.19 5.50
CA VAL A 214 4.29 -18.49 4.38
C VAL A 214 3.87 -17.04 4.45
N ILE A 215 4.83 -16.15 4.71
CA ILE A 215 4.63 -14.71 4.77
C ILE A 215 4.70 -14.10 3.38
N ARG A 216 5.67 -14.56 2.58
CA ARG A 216 5.83 -14.17 1.18
C ARG A 216 6.12 -15.38 0.30
N LEU A 217 5.29 -15.63 -0.71
CA LEU A 217 5.56 -16.64 -1.73
C LEU A 217 6.25 -16.01 -2.94
N GLY A 218 7.43 -16.51 -3.30
CA GLY A 218 8.15 -16.11 -4.52
C GLY A 218 8.43 -17.29 -5.44
N VAL A 219 8.82 -17.03 -6.69
CA VAL A 219 9.12 -18.08 -7.67
C VAL A 219 10.40 -18.86 -7.28
N SER A 220 11.45 -18.17 -6.82
CA SER A 220 12.72 -18.79 -6.41
C SER A 220 12.85 -18.93 -4.89
N THR A 221 12.50 -17.87 -4.16
CA THR A 221 12.66 -17.76 -2.71
C THR A 221 11.32 -17.40 -2.09
N SER A 222 11.01 -18.00 -0.95
CA SER A 222 9.85 -17.68 -0.13
C SER A 222 10.29 -17.24 1.25
N THR A 223 9.59 -16.27 1.84
CA THR A 223 9.75 -15.95 3.26
C THR A 223 8.73 -16.73 4.08
N ILE A 224 9.21 -17.48 5.05
CA ILE A 224 8.39 -18.23 6.00
C ILE A 224 8.59 -17.72 7.43
N LEU A 225 7.61 -17.93 8.29
CA LEU A 225 7.75 -17.71 9.73
C LEU A 225 8.25 -19.00 10.39
N LEU A 226 9.48 -18.97 10.89
CA LEU A 226 10.11 -20.09 11.59
C LEU A 226 10.56 -19.62 12.96
N ASN A 227 10.02 -20.24 14.03
CA ASN A 227 10.32 -19.83 15.42
C ASN A 227 10.05 -18.34 15.71
N GLU A 228 8.95 -17.79 15.16
CA GLU A 228 8.58 -16.37 15.29
C GLU A 228 9.55 -15.38 14.58
N GLU A 229 10.42 -15.88 13.70
CA GLU A 229 11.34 -15.08 12.88
C GLU A 229 11.07 -15.30 11.38
N GLU A 230 11.09 -14.22 10.60
CA GLU A 230 11.03 -14.31 9.13
C GLU A 230 12.33 -14.91 8.59
N THR A 231 12.22 -16.01 7.85
CA THR A 231 13.35 -16.72 7.25
C THR A 231 13.10 -16.91 5.76
N ASP A 232 14.06 -16.49 4.93
CA ASP A 232 14.03 -16.75 3.50
C ASP A 232 14.55 -18.15 3.20
N VAL A 233 13.75 -18.92 2.46
CA VAL A 233 14.04 -20.31 2.08
C VAL A 233 13.81 -20.52 0.58
N PRO A 234 14.52 -21.46 -0.08
CA PRO A 234 14.21 -21.82 -1.45
C PRO A 234 12.76 -22.28 -1.57
N THR A 235 11.98 -21.70 -2.49
CA THR A 235 10.57 -22.07 -2.69
C THR A 235 10.42 -23.56 -3.01
N ALA A 236 11.40 -24.16 -3.68
CA ALA A 236 11.43 -25.59 -3.98
C ALA A 236 11.44 -26.50 -2.72
N GLU A 237 11.92 -26.00 -1.58
CA GLU A 237 11.95 -26.72 -0.31
C GLU A 237 10.64 -26.57 0.48
N VAL A 238 9.80 -25.60 0.11
CA VAL A 238 8.48 -25.40 0.69
C VAL A 238 7.47 -26.34 0.03
N THR A 239 6.91 -27.26 0.81
CA THR A 239 5.94 -28.24 0.32
C THR A 239 4.55 -27.95 0.87
N PHE A 240 3.52 -28.34 0.13
CA PHE A 240 2.13 -28.22 0.54
C PHE A 240 1.30 -29.32 -0.12
N ASN A 241 0.05 -29.50 0.31
CA ASN A 241 -0.84 -30.52 -0.20
C ASN A 241 -1.33 -30.20 -1.64
N THR A 242 -0.53 -30.61 -2.62
CA THR A 242 -0.83 -30.44 -4.04
C THR A 242 -0.77 -31.77 -4.80
N THR A 243 -1.60 -31.88 -5.84
CA THR A 243 -1.52 -32.93 -6.85
C THR A 243 -0.80 -32.47 -8.12
N ALA A 244 -0.38 -31.21 -8.19
CA ALA A 244 0.37 -30.68 -9.32
C ALA A 244 1.79 -31.29 -9.37
N GLU A 245 2.26 -31.51 -10.59
CA GLU A 245 3.65 -31.89 -10.89
C GLU A 245 4.61 -30.80 -10.38
N GLU A 246 5.86 -31.18 -10.10
CA GLU A 246 6.84 -30.33 -9.41
C GLU A 246 7.06 -28.98 -10.11
N ASP A 247 7.20 -28.98 -11.43
CA ASP A 247 7.34 -27.79 -12.29
C ASP A 247 6.04 -26.96 -12.41
N ARG A 248 4.93 -27.45 -11.84
CA ARG A 248 3.61 -26.81 -11.89
C ARG A 248 3.10 -26.28 -10.57
N ARG A 249 3.83 -26.48 -9.48
CA ARG A 249 3.36 -26.12 -8.12
C ARG A 249 3.30 -24.62 -7.86
N ILE A 250 4.14 -23.84 -8.53
CA ILE A 250 4.20 -22.38 -8.35
C ILE A 250 3.90 -21.73 -9.69
N ALA A 251 2.98 -20.78 -9.70
CA ALA A 251 2.59 -20.04 -10.90
C ALA A 251 2.45 -18.55 -10.58
N VAL A 252 2.52 -17.73 -11.61
CA VAL A 252 2.25 -16.28 -11.53
C VAL A 252 0.92 -16.01 -12.21
N ILE A 253 0.08 -15.15 -11.60
CA ILE A 253 -1.16 -14.69 -12.23
C ILE A 253 -0.81 -13.86 -13.47
N HIS A 254 -1.17 -14.38 -14.64
CA HIS A 254 -0.91 -13.79 -15.94
C HIS A 254 -2.20 -13.24 -16.54
N ALA A 255 -2.34 -11.92 -16.53
CA ALA A 255 -3.46 -11.19 -17.11
C ALA A 255 -2.99 -9.85 -17.71
N PRO A 256 -2.14 -9.88 -18.76
CA PRO A 256 -1.41 -8.71 -19.23
C PRO A 256 -2.30 -7.63 -19.84
N ARG A 257 -3.57 -7.92 -20.16
CA ARG A 257 -4.52 -6.94 -20.70
C ARG A 257 -5.53 -6.43 -19.67
N THR A 258 -5.91 -7.25 -18.69
CA THR A 258 -7.00 -6.95 -17.76
C THR A 258 -6.51 -6.64 -16.35
N GLY A 259 -5.27 -7.01 -16.02
CA GLY A 259 -4.67 -6.87 -14.70
C GLY A 259 -5.20 -7.81 -13.64
N LYS A 260 -6.18 -8.65 -13.97
CA LYS A 260 -6.80 -9.57 -13.04
C LYS A 260 -7.48 -10.75 -13.73
N CYS A 261 -7.61 -11.86 -13.00
CA CYS A 261 -8.44 -13.00 -13.35
C CYS A 261 -9.44 -13.32 -12.22
N THR A 262 -10.42 -14.17 -12.50
CA THR A 262 -11.47 -14.51 -11.54
C THR A 262 -11.20 -15.87 -10.89
N LEU A 263 -11.10 -15.90 -9.56
CA LEU A 263 -11.13 -17.12 -8.77
C LEU A 263 -12.57 -17.59 -8.61
N ARG A 264 -12.85 -18.85 -8.91
CA ARG A 264 -14.20 -19.42 -8.89
C ARG A 264 -14.31 -20.60 -7.93
N ALA A 265 -15.49 -20.80 -7.36
CA ALA A 265 -15.74 -21.91 -6.44
C ALA A 265 -15.75 -23.29 -7.14
N LYS A 266 -15.85 -23.32 -8.48
CA LYS A 266 -15.84 -24.53 -9.31
C LYS A 266 -15.09 -24.25 -10.60
N ALA A 267 -14.48 -25.28 -11.18
CA ALA A 267 -13.89 -25.29 -12.52
C ALA A 267 -14.96 -25.13 -13.62
N SER A 268 -15.53 -23.93 -13.73
CA SER A 268 -16.57 -23.58 -14.69
C SER A 268 -16.70 -22.06 -14.79
N GLU A 269 -16.97 -21.55 -16.00
CA GLU A 269 -17.25 -20.12 -16.22
C GLU A 269 -18.52 -19.65 -15.50
N SER A 270 -19.46 -20.56 -15.24
CA SER A 270 -20.67 -20.31 -14.46
C SER A 270 -20.46 -20.50 -12.95
N GLY A 271 -19.27 -20.93 -12.53
CA GLY A 271 -18.89 -21.04 -11.13
C GLY A 271 -18.96 -19.68 -10.42
N LYS A 272 -19.50 -19.67 -9.20
CA LYS A 272 -19.58 -18.45 -8.38
C LYS A 272 -18.18 -17.85 -8.21
N MET A 273 -18.07 -16.55 -8.46
CA MET A 273 -16.86 -15.78 -8.16
C MET A 273 -16.59 -15.80 -6.65
N VAL A 274 -15.36 -16.14 -6.29
CA VAL A 274 -14.84 -16.17 -4.92
C VAL A 274 -14.05 -14.90 -4.64
N LYS A 275 -13.04 -14.62 -5.49
CA LYS A 275 -12.15 -13.45 -5.37
C LYS A 275 -11.68 -13.01 -6.77
N SER A 276 -11.17 -11.79 -6.86
CA SER A 276 -10.43 -11.31 -8.03
C SER A 276 -8.93 -11.49 -7.74
N CYS A 277 -8.21 -12.24 -8.57
CA CYS A 277 -6.77 -12.44 -8.45
C CYS A 277 -6.04 -11.39 -9.29
N MET A 278 -5.17 -10.60 -8.66
CA MET A 278 -4.40 -9.56 -9.35
C MET A 278 -3.22 -10.16 -10.10
N ALA A 279 -2.94 -9.62 -11.29
CA ALA A 279 -1.79 -10.00 -12.09
C ALA A 279 -0.47 -9.77 -11.34
N GLY A 280 0.53 -10.59 -11.65
CA GLY A 280 1.87 -10.52 -11.06
C GLY A 280 2.03 -11.28 -9.75
N HIS A 281 0.96 -11.59 -9.03
CA HIS A 281 1.09 -12.37 -7.79
C HIS A 281 1.57 -13.80 -8.07
N VAL A 282 2.52 -14.27 -7.28
CA VAL A 282 2.92 -15.67 -7.21
C VAL A 282 1.90 -16.46 -6.38
N VAL A 283 1.51 -17.64 -6.85
CA VAL A 283 0.48 -18.47 -6.23
C VAL A 283 0.87 -19.95 -6.21
N PRO A 284 0.50 -20.69 -5.16
CA PRO A 284 0.58 -22.14 -5.15
C PRO A 284 -0.56 -22.74 -5.97
N VAL A 285 -0.23 -23.72 -6.80
CA VAL A 285 -1.16 -24.52 -7.57
C VAL A 285 -1.40 -25.82 -6.82
N LEU A 286 -2.62 -25.99 -6.32
CA LEU A 286 -3.05 -27.17 -5.56
C LEU A 286 -3.46 -28.33 -6.48
N GLU A 287 -3.92 -28.02 -7.68
CA GLU A 287 -4.26 -28.98 -8.72
C GLU A 287 -4.09 -28.34 -10.10
N TYR A 288 -3.25 -28.94 -10.94
CA TYR A 288 -3.08 -28.51 -12.32
C TYR A 288 -4.13 -29.18 -13.22
N GLY A 289 -4.80 -28.38 -14.05
CA GLY A 289 -5.70 -28.87 -15.08
C GLY A 289 -5.50 -28.15 -16.40
N LYS A 290 -5.95 -28.74 -17.50
CA LYS A 290 -5.75 -28.19 -18.85
C LYS A 290 -6.47 -26.85 -19.06
N GLU A 291 -7.68 -26.73 -18.54
CA GLU A 291 -8.51 -25.52 -18.66
C GLU A 291 -8.60 -24.73 -17.36
N TRP A 292 -8.62 -25.43 -16.23
CA TRP A 292 -8.76 -24.84 -14.90
C TRP A 292 -7.69 -25.40 -13.98
N CYS A 293 -7.05 -24.52 -13.23
CA CYS A 293 -6.19 -24.88 -12.11
C CYS A 293 -6.88 -24.51 -10.80
N ARG A 294 -6.73 -25.36 -9.78
CA ARG A 294 -7.10 -25.03 -8.40
C ARG A 294 -5.90 -24.39 -7.73
N ILE A 295 -6.08 -23.20 -7.17
CA ILE A 295 -5.02 -22.42 -6.52
C ILE A 295 -5.46 -21.96 -5.13
N LEU A 296 -4.49 -21.59 -4.30
CA LEU A 296 -4.73 -20.76 -3.12
C LEU A 296 -4.31 -19.32 -3.46
N TYR A 297 -5.18 -18.35 -3.18
CA TYR A 297 -4.88 -16.93 -3.40
C TYR A 297 -5.33 -16.12 -2.19
N ASN A 298 -4.38 -15.55 -1.44
CA ASN A 298 -4.59 -14.76 -0.23
C ASN A 298 -5.62 -15.43 0.72
N GLY A 299 -5.35 -16.68 1.10
CA GLY A 299 -6.19 -17.48 1.99
C GLY A 299 -7.46 -18.08 1.36
N ALA A 300 -7.78 -17.76 0.11
CA ALA A 300 -8.95 -18.30 -0.59
C ALA A 300 -8.57 -19.39 -1.59
N GLU A 301 -9.16 -20.58 -1.43
CA GLU A 301 -9.04 -21.67 -2.40
C GLU A 301 -10.11 -21.52 -3.49
N GLY A 302 -9.72 -21.74 -4.75
CA GLY A 302 -10.66 -21.83 -5.85
C GLY A 302 -10.00 -22.16 -7.18
N TYR A 303 -10.75 -22.01 -8.26
CA TYR A 303 -10.35 -22.35 -9.61
C TYR A 303 -10.17 -21.10 -10.47
N VAL A 304 -9.03 -20.99 -11.14
CA VAL A 304 -8.77 -19.99 -12.18
C VAL A 304 -8.57 -20.69 -13.52
N LEU A 305 -8.78 -19.98 -14.62
CA LEU A 305 -8.42 -20.50 -15.94
C LEU A 305 -6.90 -20.74 -15.99
N THR A 306 -6.48 -21.86 -16.56
CA THR A 306 -5.05 -22.18 -16.76
C THR A 306 -4.37 -21.13 -17.63
N SER A 307 -5.11 -20.50 -18.56
CA SER A 307 -4.61 -19.39 -19.39
C SER A 307 -4.35 -18.09 -18.60
N CYS A 308 -4.78 -18.02 -17.34
CA CYS A 308 -4.48 -16.90 -16.44
C CYS A 308 -3.27 -17.17 -15.54
N LEU A 309 -2.51 -18.24 -15.81
CA LEU A 309 -1.32 -18.63 -15.07
C LEU A 309 -0.13 -18.75 -16.03
N LYS A 310 1.04 -18.36 -15.56
CA LYS A 310 2.31 -18.64 -16.24
C LYS A 310 3.28 -19.26 -15.23
N TRP A 311 4.15 -20.13 -15.73
CA TRP A 311 5.18 -20.80 -14.94
C TRP A 311 6.53 -20.29 -15.41
N TYR A 312 7.34 -19.84 -14.46
CA TYR A 312 8.65 -19.25 -14.68
C TYR A 312 9.74 -20.16 -14.09
N SER A 313 10.96 -19.98 -14.56
CA SER A 313 12.11 -20.66 -13.97
C SER A 313 12.40 -20.06 -12.59
N ALA A 314 12.80 -20.90 -11.64
CA ALA A 314 13.30 -20.46 -10.34
C ALA A 314 14.78 -20.04 -10.37
N GLU A 315 15.46 -20.19 -11.51
CA GLU A 315 16.86 -19.81 -11.67
C GLU A 315 17.01 -18.29 -11.69
N THR A 316 17.80 -17.77 -10.76
CA THR A 316 18.06 -16.34 -10.62
C THR A 316 19.47 -15.97 -11.12
N GLN A 317 19.62 -14.79 -11.72
CA GLN A 317 20.90 -14.24 -12.15
C GLN A 317 21.54 -13.29 -11.12
N GLY A 318 20.85 -13.01 -10.01
CA GLY A 318 21.36 -12.17 -8.92
C GLY A 318 20.37 -11.09 -8.53
N ILE A 319 20.87 -10.07 -7.83
CA ILE A 319 20.08 -8.92 -7.37
C ILE A 319 20.34 -7.74 -8.30
N GLY A 320 19.28 -7.02 -8.62
CA GLY A 320 19.33 -5.74 -9.34
C GLY A 320 18.72 -4.64 -8.50
N VAL A 321 19.02 -3.40 -8.89
CA VAL A 321 18.46 -2.19 -8.27
C VAL A 321 17.75 -1.39 -9.35
N LEU A 322 16.50 -1.03 -9.10
CA LEU A 322 15.76 -0.17 -10.02
C LEU A 322 16.46 1.19 -10.15
N SER A 323 16.63 1.65 -11.37
CA SER A 323 17.34 2.89 -11.68
C SER A 323 16.62 3.68 -12.78
N TYR A 324 16.91 4.96 -12.90
CA TYR A 324 16.46 5.78 -14.02
C TYR A 324 17.64 6.61 -14.52
N ASN A 325 17.95 6.53 -15.82
CA ASN A 325 19.18 7.10 -16.40
C ASN A 325 20.48 6.65 -15.68
N GLY A 326 20.49 5.41 -15.16
CA GLY A 326 21.62 4.88 -14.38
C GLY A 326 21.70 5.37 -12.93
N GLU A 327 20.74 6.18 -12.46
CA GLU A 327 20.68 6.62 -11.07
C GLU A 327 19.67 5.76 -10.28
N ALA A 328 20.18 5.03 -9.30
CA ALA A 328 19.38 4.25 -8.35
C ALA A 328 18.88 5.09 -7.16
N THR A 329 19.36 6.32 -7.00
CA THR A 329 18.97 7.21 -5.91
C THR A 329 18.01 8.28 -6.43
N GLY A 330 16.72 8.21 -6.08
CA GLY A 330 15.74 9.18 -6.53
C GLY A 330 14.31 8.87 -6.07
N SER A 331 13.36 9.68 -6.52
CA SER A 331 11.91 9.48 -6.29
C SER A 331 11.16 9.07 -7.55
N THR A 332 11.87 8.79 -8.64
CA THR A 332 11.26 8.26 -9.86
C THR A 332 10.72 6.88 -9.58
N THR A 333 9.49 6.64 -10.02
CA THR A 333 8.88 5.31 -9.96
C THR A 333 9.00 4.61 -11.30
N ILE A 334 9.32 3.32 -11.25
CA ILE A 334 9.44 2.43 -12.39
C ILE A 334 8.21 1.53 -12.44
N ASN A 335 7.58 1.49 -13.61
CA ASN A 335 6.41 0.65 -13.84
C ASN A 335 6.84 -0.79 -14.08
N ILE A 336 6.27 -1.72 -13.32
CA ILE A 336 6.50 -3.15 -13.49
C ILE A 336 5.33 -3.73 -14.26
N ARG A 337 5.63 -4.49 -15.31
CA ARG A 337 4.65 -4.97 -16.29
C ARG A 337 4.40 -6.46 -16.11
N ASN A 338 3.19 -6.95 -16.42
CA ASN A 338 2.88 -8.39 -16.32
C ASN A 338 3.48 -9.23 -17.47
N ALA A 339 3.93 -8.56 -18.53
CA ALA A 339 4.59 -9.15 -19.69
C ALA A 339 5.65 -8.15 -20.19
N PRO A 340 6.68 -8.61 -20.94
CA PRO A 340 7.73 -7.75 -21.51
C PRO A 340 7.19 -6.94 -22.69
N ASP A 341 6.24 -6.04 -22.38
CA ASP A 341 5.51 -5.20 -23.32
C ASP A 341 5.10 -3.91 -22.59
N GLY A 342 5.43 -2.76 -23.17
CA GLY A 342 5.12 -1.44 -22.60
C GLY A 342 3.62 -1.17 -22.45
N GLU A 343 2.79 -1.86 -23.25
CA GLU A 343 1.33 -1.76 -23.20
C GLU A 343 0.70 -2.81 -22.26
N SER A 344 1.51 -3.71 -21.69
CA SER A 344 1.03 -4.68 -20.70
C SER A 344 0.61 -4.00 -19.40
N PHE A 345 -0.29 -4.66 -18.68
CA PHE A 345 -0.83 -4.16 -17.42
C PHE A 345 0.30 -3.91 -16.41
N LYS A 346 0.21 -2.77 -15.74
CA LYS A 346 1.10 -2.38 -14.64
C LYS A 346 0.76 -3.19 -13.38
N VAL A 347 1.58 -4.17 -13.03
CA VAL A 347 1.37 -5.02 -11.84
C VAL A 347 1.87 -4.37 -10.57
N ALA A 348 2.89 -3.52 -10.69
CA ALA A 348 3.43 -2.74 -9.59
C ALA A 348 4.08 -1.45 -10.10
N GLU A 349 4.37 -0.56 -9.17
CA GLU A 349 5.11 0.68 -9.37
C GLU A 349 6.07 0.82 -8.18
N TRP A 350 7.37 0.79 -8.45
CA TRP A 350 8.39 0.77 -7.41
C TRP A 350 9.37 1.92 -7.61
N TYR A 351 9.88 2.48 -6.51
CA TYR A 351 10.86 3.57 -6.58
C TYR A 351 12.21 3.07 -7.09
N THR A 352 12.97 3.95 -7.74
CA THR A 352 14.41 3.72 -7.92
C THR A 352 15.07 3.46 -6.57
N GLY A 353 16.06 2.57 -6.54
CA GLY A 353 16.70 2.11 -5.32
C GLY A 353 16.07 0.86 -4.72
N THR A 354 14.89 0.46 -5.19
CA THR A 354 14.29 -0.84 -4.81
C THR A 354 15.17 -1.98 -5.32
N GLN A 355 15.61 -2.84 -4.40
CA GLN A 355 16.31 -4.08 -4.75
C GLN A 355 15.30 -5.12 -5.20
N VAL A 356 15.62 -5.84 -6.28
CA VAL A 356 14.75 -6.84 -6.88
C VAL A 356 15.56 -8.09 -7.22
N GLN A 357 14.92 -9.25 -7.14
CA GLN A 357 15.49 -10.48 -7.66
C GLN A 357 15.42 -10.47 -9.19
N VAL A 358 16.52 -10.77 -9.86
CA VAL A 358 16.60 -10.84 -11.33
C VAL A 358 16.65 -12.30 -11.78
N PHE A 359 15.78 -12.66 -12.73
CA PHE A 359 15.71 -14.00 -13.33
C PHE A 359 16.40 -14.05 -14.70
N GLY A 360 16.38 -12.94 -15.44
CA GLY A 360 17.15 -12.80 -16.66
C GLY A 360 16.70 -11.65 -17.55
N LEU A 361 17.47 -11.42 -18.62
CA LEU A 361 17.21 -10.42 -19.65
C LEU A 361 16.80 -11.12 -20.94
N ASP A 362 15.65 -10.73 -21.49
CA ASP A 362 15.21 -11.15 -22.83
C ASP A 362 14.57 -9.98 -23.56
N ASP A 363 14.96 -9.77 -24.83
CA ASP A 363 14.45 -8.72 -25.72
C ASP A 363 14.31 -7.32 -25.09
N GLY A 364 15.30 -6.90 -24.28
CA GLY A 364 15.34 -5.58 -23.63
C GLY A 364 14.49 -5.47 -22.35
N TRP A 365 13.99 -6.59 -21.83
CA TRP A 365 13.24 -6.63 -20.57
C TRP A 365 13.88 -7.58 -19.57
N TYR A 366 14.10 -7.11 -18.35
CA TYR A 366 14.41 -7.97 -17.23
C TYR A 366 13.13 -8.57 -16.66
N GLU A 367 13.18 -9.88 -16.43
CA GLU A 367 12.25 -10.59 -15.55
C GLU A 367 12.71 -10.42 -14.10
N ILE A 368 11.83 -9.90 -13.25
CA ILE A 368 12.14 -9.53 -11.87
C ILE A 368 11.03 -9.93 -10.88
N GLU A 369 11.38 -10.02 -9.61
CA GLU A 369 10.44 -10.23 -8.51
C GLU A 369 10.81 -9.40 -7.28
N CYS A 370 9.79 -8.86 -6.60
CA CYS A 370 9.89 -8.20 -5.30
C CYS A 370 8.54 -8.28 -4.60
N ASP A 371 8.53 -8.52 -3.28
CA ASP A 371 7.32 -8.53 -2.44
C ASP A 371 6.15 -9.36 -3.05
N GLU A 372 6.41 -10.63 -3.42
CA GLU A 372 5.46 -11.57 -4.04
C GLU A 372 4.96 -11.21 -5.46
N ILE A 373 5.42 -10.08 -6.00
CA ILE A 373 5.05 -9.64 -7.34
C ILE A 373 6.16 -9.98 -8.31
N HIS A 374 5.84 -10.86 -9.25
CA HIS A 374 6.63 -11.18 -10.42
C HIS A 374 6.20 -10.32 -11.61
N GLY A 375 7.17 -9.77 -12.34
CA GLY A 375 6.90 -8.95 -13.51
C GLY A 375 8.14 -8.62 -14.32
N PHE A 376 7.99 -7.60 -15.17
CA PHE A 376 9.00 -7.21 -16.15
C PHE A 376 9.27 -5.71 -16.11
N VAL A 377 10.53 -5.37 -16.30
CA VAL A 377 11.01 -3.99 -16.38
C VAL A 377 11.95 -3.84 -17.58
N MET A 378 11.93 -2.69 -18.26
CA MET A 378 12.88 -2.43 -19.35
C MET A 378 14.31 -2.39 -18.80
N ASP A 379 15.27 -2.82 -19.62
CA ASP A 379 16.69 -2.88 -19.26
C ASP A 379 17.26 -1.54 -18.80
N GLU A 380 16.83 -0.43 -19.41
CA GLU A 380 17.24 0.93 -19.03
C GLU A 380 16.83 1.33 -17.60
N PHE A 381 15.88 0.62 -16.99
CA PHE A 381 15.41 0.91 -15.63
C PHE A 381 15.96 -0.04 -14.56
N LEU A 382 16.98 -0.85 -14.87
CA LEU A 382 17.59 -1.75 -13.91
C LEU A 382 19.11 -1.73 -14.03
N THR A 383 19.77 -1.53 -12.88
CA THR A 383 21.21 -1.74 -12.74
C THR A 383 21.43 -3.07 -12.03
N VAL A 384 22.14 -4.01 -12.66
CA VAL A 384 22.48 -5.29 -12.04
C VAL A 384 23.80 -5.14 -11.29
N GLU A 385 23.86 -5.61 -10.04
CA GLU A 385 25.12 -5.65 -9.28
C GLU A 385 25.99 -6.81 -9.81
N GLU A 386 27.23 -6.54 -10.23
CA GLU A 386 28.20 -7.56 -10.67
C GLU A 386 28.77 -8.41 -9.52
#